data_AF-A0A9E3Z9W2-F1
#
_entry.id   AF-A0A9E3Z9W2-F1
#
_cell.length_a   1.000
_cell.length_b   1.000
_cell.length_c   1.000
_cell.angle_alpha   90.00
_cell.angle_beta   90.00
_cell.angle_gamma   90.00
#
_symmetry.space_group_name_H-M   'P 1'
#
loop_
_entity.id
_entity.type
_entity.pdbx_description
1 polymer ?
#
loop_
_entity_poly.entity_id
_entity_poly.type
_entity_poly.pdbx_seq_one_letter_code
_entity_poly.pdbx_strand_id
1 'polypeptide(L)'
;MERLLGFVKLFNVVAGIVIVFGTVALVWLMVQRGGHSRAEREAVPPPPPPVAGRIAGIAAHADGLAFLVDLPDGGQEIRLLGANGKMSLLYRVAGKR
;
A
#
# COMPACT_ATOMS: atom_id res chain seq x y z
N MET A 1 -47.16 13.67 -31.00
CA MET A 1 -45.68 13.79 -31.00
C MET A 1 -45.14 14.71 -29.90
N GLU A 2 -45.92 15.67 -29.37
CA GLU A 2 -45.46 16.64 -28.36
C GLU A 2 -45.09 16.03 -26.99
N ARG A 3 -45.79 14.97 -26.55
CA ARG A 3 -45.47 14.27 -25.29
C ARG A 3 -44.09 13.62 -25.30
N LEU A 4 -43.67 13.06 -26.44
CA LEU A 4 -42.36 12.43 -26.60
C LEU A 4 -41.22 13.46 -26.50
N LEU A 5 -41.40 14.66 -27.08
CA LEU A 5 -40.44 15.75 -26.92
C LEU A 5 -40.30 16.18 -25.45
N GLY A 6 -41.41 16.22 -24.70
CA GLY A 6 -41.39 16.54 -23.27
C GLY A 6 -40.56 15.55 -22.44
N PHE A 7 -40.74 14.26 -22.67
CA PHE A 7 -39.96 13.21 -21.97
C PHE A 7 -38.47 13.25 -22.30
N VAL A 8 -38.11 13.46 -23.58
CA VAL A 8 -36.69 13.55 -23.99
C VAL A 8 -36.01 14.76 -23.35
N LYS A 9 -36.72 15.90 -23.28
CA LYS A 9 -36.17 17.12 -22.66
C LYS A 9 -35.97 16.95 -21.15
N LEU A 10 -36.93 16.29 -20.48
CA LEU A 10 -36.81 15.98 -19.05
C LEU A 10 -35.64 15.02 -18.78
N PHE A 11 -35.49 13.99 -19.61
CA PHE A 11 -34.38 13.04 -19.51
C PHE A 11 -33.02 13.76 -19.63
N ASN A 12 -32.86 14.65 -20.60
CA ASN A 12 -31.62 15.40 -20.77
C ASN A 12 -31.30 16.31 -19.58
N VAL A 13 -32.32 16.95 -18.99
CA VAL A 13 -32.13 17.79 -17.79
C VAL A 13 -31.67 16.93 -16.61
N VAL A 14 -32.32 15.79 -16.38
CA VAL A 14 -31.94 14.86 -15.30
C VAL A 14 -30.54 14.30 -15.53
N ALA A 15 -30.22 13.88 -16.75
CA ALA A 15 -28.89 13.38 -17.11
C ALA A 15 -27.80 14.45 -16.88
N GLY A 16 -28.05 15.69 -17.29
CA GLY A 16 -27.14 16.81 -17.03
C GLY A 16 -26.90 17.04 -15.54
N ILE A 17 -27.97 17.02 -14.74
CA ILE A 17 -27.87 17.16 -13.27
C ILE A 17 -27.04 16.02 -12.67
N VAL A 18 -27.31 14.77 -13.05
CA VAL A 18 -26.56 13.60 -12.57
C VAL A 18 -25.08 13.70 -12.92
N ILE A 19 -24.75 14.13 -14.14
CA ILE A 19 -23.36 14.33 -14.56
C ILE A 19 -22.68 15.39 -13.69
N VAL A 20 -23.31 16.55 -13.49
CA VAL A 20 -22.73 17.63 -12.66
C VAL A 20 -22.50 17.16 -11.22
N PHE A 21 -23.50 16.55 -10.59
CA PHE A 21 -23.37 16.03 -9.22
C PHE A 21 -22.32 14.91 -9.12
N GLY A 22 -22.28 14.00 -10.09
CA GLY A 22 -21.28 12.94 -10.14
C GLY A 22 -19.86 13.50 -10.29
N THR A 23 -19.68 14.53 -11.11
CA THR A 23 -18.39 15.19 -11.31
C THR A 23 -17.93 15.90 -10.02
N VAL A 24 -18.83 16.61 -9.34
CA VAL A 24 -18.54 17.25 -8.05
C VAL A 24 -18.16 16.20 -6.99
N ALA A 25 -18.88 15.08 -6.92
CA ALA A 25 -18.58 13.99 -5.99
C ALA A 25 -17.19 13.37 -6.27
N LEU A 26 -16.83 13.16 -7.53
CA LEU A 26 -15.51 12.66 -7.93
C LEU A 26 -14.39 13.63 -7.56
N VAL A 27 -14.58 14.93 -7.80
CA VAL A 27 -13.62 15.97 -7.40
C VAL A 27 -13.44 15.98 -5.89
N TRP A 28 -14.53 15.90 -5.13
CA TRP A 28 -14.49 15.83 -3.68
C TRP A 28 -13.69 14.63 -3.18
N LEU A 29 -13.91 13.46 -3.78
CA LEU A 29 -13.20 12.23 -3.47
C LEU A 29 -11.69 12.35 -3.77
N MET A 30 -11.33 13.00 -4.89
CA MET A 30 -9.92 13.26 -5.23
C MET A 30 -9.24 14.18 -4.23
N VAL A 31 -9.91 15.24 -3.76
CA VAL A 31 -9.37 16.16 -2.76
C VAL A 31 -9.13 15.45 -1.43
N GLN A 32 -10.09 14.65 -0.96
CA GLN A 32 -9.94 13.88 0.27
C GLN A 32 -8.79 12.86 0.17
N ARG A 33 -8.69 12.16 -0.96
CA ARG A 33 -7.62 11.18 -1.21
C ARG A 33 -6.24 11.83 -1.33
N GLY A 34 -6.15 13.02 -1.93
CA GLY A 34 -4.92 13.80 -2.05
C GLY A 34 -4.45 14.38 -0.71
N GLY A 35 -5.38 14.81 0.15
CA GLY A 35 -5.07 15.33 1.50
C GLY A 35 -4.48 14.28 2.43
N HIS A 36 -5.00 13.04 2.41
CA HIS A 36 -4.45 11.95 3.22
C HIS A 36 -3.08 11.44 2.72
N SER A 37 -2.83 11.50 1.41
CA SER A 37 -1.54 11.09 0.83
C SER A 37 -0.38 12.03 1.21
N ARG A 38 -0.67 13.27 1.62
CA ARG A 38 0.35 14.24 2.04
C ARG A 38 0.75 14.04 3.50
N ALA A 39 -0.22 13.77 4.38
CA ALA A 39 0.02 13.49 5.80
C ALA A 39 0.78 12.17 6.03
N GLU A 40 0.58 11.16 5.17
CA GLU A 40 1.26 9.87 5.29
C GLU A 40 2.70 9.88 4.73
N ARG A 41 3.02 10.81 3.81
CA ARG A 41 4.37 10.96 3.24
C ARG A 41 5.35 11.65 4.18
N GLU A 42 4.87 12.46 5.12
CA GLU A 42 5.71 13.20 6.06
C GLU A 42 6.15 12.35 7.27
N ALA A 43 5.53 11.19 7.45
CA ALA A 43 5.77 10.27 8.56
C ALA A 43 6.47 8.96 8.15
N VAL A 44 7.16 8.92 7.01
CA VAL A 44 7.99 7.76 6.65
C VAL A 44 9.38 7.95 7.29
N PRO A 45 9.70 7.28 8.41
CA PRO A 45 11.05 7.31 8.95
C PRO A 45 12.04 6.83 7.89
N PRO A 46 13.28 7.35 7.89
CA PRO A 46 14.31 6.89 6.95
C PRO A 46 14.43 5.36 7.04
N PRO A 47 14.58 4.66 5.89
CA PRO A 47 14.71 3.21 5.90
C PRO A 47 15.86 2.82 6.82
N PRO A 48 15.69 1.76 7.65
CA PRO A 48 16.76 1.32 8.53
C PRO A 48 18.02 1.02 7.71
N PRO A 49 19.22 1.24 8.28
CA PRO A 49 20.47 0.99 7.57
C PRO A 49 20.46 -0.43 7.00
N PRO A 50 21.01 -0.63 5.78
CA PRO A 50 21.09 -1.96 5.18
C PRO A 50 21.78 -2.88 6.18
N VAL A 51 21.09 -3.96 6.55
CA VAL A 51 21.63 -4.96 7.46
C VAL A 51 22.83 -5.55 6.76
N ALA A 52 24.03 -5.19 7.19
CA ALA A 52 25.26 -5.82 6.75
C ALA A 52 25.15 -7.28 7.18
N GLY A 53 24.81 -8.15 6.24
CA GLY A 53 24.59 -9.56 6.49
C GLY A 53 24.41 -10.28 5.16
N ARG A 54 24.97 -11.47 5.06
CA ARG A 54 24.87 -12.28 3.84
C ARG A 54 23.67 -13.21 3.99
N ILE A 55 22.82 -13.26 2.96
CA ILE A 55 21.74 -14.26 2.93
C ILE A 55 22.38 -15.63 2.75
N ALA A 56 22.27 -16.47 3.78
CA ALA A 56 22.80 -17.82 3.83
C ALA A 56 21.80 -18.85 3.26
N GLY A 57 20.50 -18.56 3.38
CA GLY A 57 19.45 -19.44 2.91
C GLY A 57 18.10 -18.74 2.79
N ILE A 58 17.24 -19.28 1.93
CA ILE A 58 15.87 -18.83 1.72
C ILE A 58 14.96 -20.06 1.76
N ALA A 59 13.86 -19.96 2.50
CA ALA A 59 12.84 -21.01 2.59
C ALA A 59 11.43 -20.42 2.43
N ALA A 60 10.54 -21.19 1.82
CA ALA A 60 9.12 -20.84 1.79
C ALA A 60 8.49 -21.10 3.17
N HIS A 61 7.69 -20.15 3.65
CA HIS A 61 6.91 -20.22 4.89
C HIS A 61 5.43 -20.01 4.56
N ALA A 62 4.51 -20.50 5.39
CA ALA A 62 3.07 -20.41 5.14
C ALA A 62 2.59 -18.96 4.88
N ASP A 63 3.21 -17.99 5.55
CA ASP A 63 2.86 -16.56 5.49
C ASP A 63 3.80 -15.72 4.61
N GLY A 64 4.78 -16.32 3.93
CA GLY A 64 5.74 -15.58 3.10
C GLY A 64 7.08 -16.29 2.87
N LEU A 65 8.16 -15.52 2.78
CA LEU A 65 9.52 -16.04 2.55
C LEU A 65 10.38 -15.83 3.80
N ALA A 66 10.97 -16.89 4.32
CA ALA A 66 11.93 -16.84 5.41
C ALA A 66 13.36 -16.76 4.87
N PHE A 67 14.17 -15.86 5.43
CA PHE A 67 15.56 -15.62 5.08
C PHE A 67 16.43 -15.92 6.30
N LEU A 68 17.42 -16.78 6.13
CA LEU A 68 18.52 -16.93 7.07
C LEU A 68 19.63 -15.96 6.67
N VAL A 69 20.01 -15.08 7.59
CA VAL A 69 21.02 -14.03 7.38
C VAL A 69 22.17 -14.26 8.34
N ASP A 70 23.38 -14.47 7.79
CA ASP A 70 24.62 -14.49 8.56
C ASP A 70 25.07 -13.05 8.79
N LEU A 71 25.25 -12.66 10.06
CA LEU A 71 25.72 -11.34 10.45
C LEU A 71 27.26 -11.32 10.56
N PRO A 72 27.88 -10.15 10.35
CA PRO A 72 29.33 -9.97 10.40
C PRO A 72 29.91 -10.14 11.81
N ASP A 73 29.07 -10.12 12.85
CA ASP A 73 29.45 -10.43 14.23
C ASP A 73 29.51 -11.94 14.52
N GLY A 74 29.27 -12.79 13.51
CA GLY A 74 29.19 -14.25 13.66
C GLY A 74 27.84 -14.74 14.18
N GLY A 75 26.86 -13.84 14.34
CA GLY A 75 25.48 -14.18 14.68
C GLY A 75 24.67 -14.61 13.46
N GLN A 76 23.48 -15.16 13.72
CA GLN A 76 22.52 -15.53 12.68
C GLN A 76 21.16 -14.93 12.99
N GLU A 77 20.47 -14.45 11.97
CA GLU A 77 19.10 -13.95 12.06
C GLU A 77 18.17 -14.69 11.09
N ILE A 78 16.94 -14.95 11.52
CA ILE A 78 15.87 -15.42 10.65
C ILE A 78 14.87 -14.27 10.49
N ARG A 79 14.64 -13.86 9.25
CA ARG A 79 13.70 -12.78 8.89
C ARG A 79 12.62 -13.31 7.97
N LEU A 80 11.37 -12.91 8.21
CA LEU A 80 10.23 -13.26 7.38
C LEU A 80 9.82 -12.05 6.54
N LEU A 81 9.80 -12.18 5.22
CA LEU A 81 9.09 -11.27 4.34
C LEU A 81 7.65 -11.76 4.22
N GLY A 82 6.74 -11.10 4.92
CA GLY A 82 5.31 -11.40 4.84
C GLY A 82 4.72 -11.04 3.48
N ALA A 83 3.58 -11.64 3.13
CA ALA A 83 2.85 -11.33 1.90
C ALA A 83 2.45 -9.85 1.76
N ASN A 84 2.40 -9.10 2.86
CA ASN A 84 2.18 -7.66 2.90
C ASN A 84 3.42 -6.81 2.56
N GLY A 85 4.53 -7.44 2.18
CA GLY A 85 5.80 -6.78 1.84
C GLY A 85 6.59 -6.27 3.06
N LYS A 86 6.16 -6.60 4.28
CA LYS A 86 6.89 -6.21 5.51
C LYS A 86 7.87 -7.30 5.92
N MET A 87 9.09 -6.88 6.27
CA MET A 87 10.11 -7.75 6.85
C MET A 87 9.98 -7.78 8.37
N SER A 88 9.81 -8.96 8.95
CA SER A 88 9.73 -9.18 10.40
C SER A 88 10.92 -10.03 10.87
N LEU A 89 11.54 -9.65 11.99
CA LEU A 89 12.56 -10.48 12.63
C LEU A 89 11.86 -11.58 13.43
N LEU A 90 12.07 -12.85 13.05
CA LEU A 90 11.52 -13.98 13.80
C LEU A 90 12.46 -14.40 14.92
N TYR A 91 13.76 -14.43 14.64
CA TYR A 91 14.74 -14.93 15.57
C TYR A 91 16.11 -14.33 15.32
N ARG A 92 16.88 -14.10 16.39
CA ARG A 92 18.29 -13.67 16.34
C ARG A 92 19.11 -14.48 17.33
N VAL A 93 20.16 -15.11 16.83
CA VAL A 93 21.26 -15.68 17.60
C VAL A 93 22.39 -14.67 17.61
N ALA A 94 22.78 -14.22 18.80
CA ALA A 94 23.99 -13.41 18.95
C ALA A 94 25.22 -14.28 18.68
N GLY A 95 26.14 -13.78 17.85
CA GLY A 95 27.45 -14.39 17.68
C GLY A 95 28.23 -14.31 18.98
N LYS A 96 28.76 -15.44 19.47
CA LYS A 96 29.80 -15.40 20.51
C LYS A 96 31.10 -14.99 19.82
N ARG A 97 31.56 -13.78 20.09
CA ARG A 97 32.97 -13.42 19.87
C ARG A 97 33.86 -14.18 20.83
#